data_AF-A0A7C7GLN7-F1
#
_entry.id   AF-A0A7C7GLN7-F1
#
_cell.length_a   1.000
_cell.length_b   1.000
_cell.length_c   1.000
_cell.angle_alpha   90.00
_cell.angle_beta   90.00
_cell.angle_gamma   90.00
#
_symmetry.space_group_name_H-M   'P 1'
#
loop_
_entity.id
_entity.type
_entity.pdbx_description
1 polymer ?
#
loop_
_entity_poly.entity_id
_entity_poly.type
_entity_poly.pdbx_seq_one_letter_code
_entity_poly.pdbx_strand_id
1 'polypeptide(L)'
;MKCSSRCKKNNRSCRKKSCRYWIDWRQDLNCTFIAISNHGRMTLREIAERERLTFARIQQIEKSALKKLSKRSGNLKDFLIE
;
A
#
# COMPACT_ATOMS: atom_id res chain seq x y z
N MET A 1 -9.03 -10.60 1.79
CA MET A 1 -9.25 -10.39 3.25
C MET A 1 -10.75 -10.15 3.50
N LYS A 2 -11.37 -10.84 4.46
CA LYS A 2 -12.83 -10.78 4.67
C LYS A 2 -13.36 -9.41 5.16
N CYS A 3 -12.55 -8.65 5.92
CA CYS A 3 -12.99 -7.37 6.48
C CYS A 3 -13.08 -6.24 5.44
N SER A 4 -12.19 -6.20 4.45
CA SER A 4 -12.21 -5.19 3.39
C SER A 4 -13.45 -5.34 2.51
N SER A 5 -13.85 -6.57 2.17
CA SER A 5 -15.10 -6.85 1.45
C SER A 5 -16.33 -6.35 2.20
N ARG A 6 -16.38 -6.52 3.54
CA ARG A 6 -17.47 -5.99 4.38
C ARG A 6 -17.51 -4.47 4.40
N CYS A 7 -16.34 -3.82 4.51
CA CYS A 7 -16.25 -2.36 4.46
C CYS A 7 -16.74 -1.83 3.11
N LYS A 8 -16.33 -2.46 2.00
CA LYS A 8 -16.75 -2.13 0.63
C LYS A 8 -18.25 -2.33 0.41
N LYS A 9 -18.81 -3.48 0.82
CA LYS A 9 -20.26 -3.76 0.70
C LYS A 9 -21.12 -2.77 1.47
N ASN A 10 -20.69 -2.39 2.68
CA ASN A 10 -21.45 -1.48 3.53
C ASN A 10 -21.10 0.00 3.29
N ASN A 11 -20.14 0.30 2.41
CA ASN A 11 -19.56 1.62 2.18
C ASN A 11 -19.20 2.36 3.49
N ARG A 12 -18.51 1.67 4.41
CA ARG A 12 -18.14 2.22 5.73
C ARG A 12 -16.64 2.13 5.97
N SER A 13 -16.04 3.24 6.39
CA SER A 13 -14.62 3.27 6.75
C SER A 13 -14.31 2.36 7.93
N CYS A 14 -13.16 1.68 7.86
CA CYS A 14 -12.67 0.81 8.92
C CYS A 14 -12.35 1.62 10.18
N ARG A 15 -12.88 1.18 11.33
CA ARG A 15 -12.64 1.79 12.66
C ARG A 15 -11.50 1.12 13.43
N LYS A 16 -10.99 -0.03 12.97
CA LYS A 16 -9.93 -0.79 13.65
C LYS A 16 -8.56 -0.19 13.34
N LYS A 17 -8.19 0.87 14.07
CA LYS A 17 -6.89 1.56 13.93
C LYS A 17 -5.66 0.66 14.22
N SER A 18 -5.83 -0.41 15.01
CA SER A 18 -4.76 -1.39 15.29
C SER A 18 -4.50 -2.38 14.15
N CYS A 19 -5.27 -2.33 13.06
CA CYS A 19 -5.03 -3.19 11.91
C CYS A 19 -3.78 -2.71 11.15
N ARG A 20 -2.87 -3.64 10.84
CA ARG A 20 -1.65 -3.39 10.07
C ARG A 20 -1.87 -2.70 8.72
N TYR A 21 -3.05 -2.88 8.13
CA TYR A 21 -3.44 -2.33 6.81
C TYR A 21 -4.44 -1.19 6.91
N TRP A 22 -4.58 -0.62 8.11
CA TRP A 22 -5.36 0.57 8.32
C TRP A 22 -4.53 1.78 7.92
N ILE A 23 -5.13 2.66 7.12
CA ILE A 23 -4.54 3.93 6.68
C ILE A 23 -5.52 5.05 7.03
N ASP A 24 -5.03 6.24 7.35
CA ASP A 24 -5.89 7.39 7.67
C ASP A 24 -6.37 8.10 6.40
N TRP A 25 -7.09 7.33 5.57
CA TRP A 25 -7.59 7.76 4.26
C TRP A 25 -9.03 7.28 4.02
N ARG A 26 -9.98 8.20 4.21
CA ARG A 26 -11.41 7.86 4.27
C ARG A 26 -11.98 7.49 2.91
N GLN A 27 -11.45 8.05 1.82
CA GLN A 27 -11.86 7.77 0.44
C GLN A 27 -11.66 6.29 0.09
N ASP A 28 -10.65 5.64 0.69
CA ASP A 28 -10.40 4.20 0.53
C ASP A 28 -10.87 3.39 1.75
N LEU A 29 -11.89 3.89 2.45
CA LEU A 29 -12.51 3.27 3.60
C LEU A 29 -11.49 2.88 4.70
N ASN A 30 -10.41 3.66 4.84
CA ASN A 30 -9.30 3.44 5.76
C ASN A 30 -8.62 2.07 5.61
N CYS A 31 -8.51 1.55 4.38
CA CYS A 31 -7.93 0.23 4.13
C CYS A 31 -7.04 0.18 2.89
N THR A 32 -5.79 -0.25 3.07
CA THR A 32 -4.83 -0.44 1.97
C THR A 32 -5.34 -1.36 0.86
N PHE A 33 -6.04 -2.45 1.20
CA PHE A 33 -6.57 -3.37 0.19
C PHE A 33 -7.70 -2.77 -0.65
N ILE A 34 -8.48 -1.86 -0.07
CA ILE A 34 -9.53 -1.15 -0.80
C ILE A 34 -8.90 -0.12 -1.72
N ALA A 35 -7.86 0.60 -1.25
CA ALA A 35 -7.08 1.50 -2.09
C ALA A 35 -6.50 0.77 -3.31
N ILE A 36 -5.83 -0.38 -3.11
CA ILE A 36 -5.29 -1.20 -4.21
C ILE A 36 -6.41 -1.67 -5.15
N SER A 37 -7.54 -2.13 -4.61
CA SER A 37 -8.66 -2.61 -5.43
C SER A 37 -9.33 -1.51 -6.26
N ASN A 38 -9.33 -0.26 -5.80
CA ASN A 38 -10.02 0.85 -6.45
C ASN A 38 -9.12 1.58 -7.46
N HIS A 39 -7.82 1.70 -7.18
CA HIS A 39 -6.88 2.51 -7.97
C HIS A 39 -5.85 1.68 -8.74
N GLY A 40 -5.64 0.41 -8.38
CA GLY A 40 -4.60 -0.42 -8.98
C GLY A 40 -3.19 0.09 -8.63
N ARG A 41 -2.36 0.29 -9.67
CA ARG A 41 -1.00 0.84 -9.50
C ARG A 41 -1.11 2.33 -9.21
N MET A 42 -0.62 2.72 -8.04
CA MET A 42 -0.53 4.13 -7.63
C MET A 42 0.91 4.63 -7.74
N THR A 43 1.06 5.91 -8.02
CA THR A 43 2.34 6.62 -7.97
C THR A 43 2.82 6.77 -6.53
N LEU A 44 4.12 6.96 -6.34
CA LEU A 44 4.68 7.23 -5.00
C LEU A 44 4.12 8.52 -4.38
N ARG A 45 3.67 9.49 -5.18
CA ARG A 45 3.03 10.73 -4.70
C ARG A 45 1.64 10.45 -4.11
N GLU A 46 0.82 9.67 -4.82
CA GLU A 46 -0.51 9.26 -4.35
C GLU A 46 -0.44 8.40 -3.08
N ILE A 47 0.60 7.57 -2.97
CA ILE A 47 0.86 6.77 -1.76
C ILE A 47 1.31 7.67 -0.60
N ALA A 48 2.20 8.63 -0.88
CA ALA A 48 2.68 9.58 0.13
C ALA A 48 1.54 10.38 0.77
N GLU A 49 0.57 10.81 -0.04
CA GLU A 49 -0.63 11.51 0.44
C GLU A 49 -1.48 10.63 1.38
N ARG A 50 -1.73 9.37 0.99
CA ARG A 50 -2.53 8.41 1.78
C ARG A 50 -1.89 8.02 3.11
N GLU A 51 -0.58 7.84 3.11
CA GLU A 51 0.20 7.45 4.30
C GLU A 51 0.61 8.66 5.15
N ARG A 52 0.34 9.89 4.68
CA ARG A 52 0.80 11.15 5.30
C ARG A 52 2.31 11.17 5.54
N LEU A 53 3.04 10.69 4.54
CA LEU A 53 4.51 10.68 4.53
C LEU A 53 5.01 11.56 3.39
N THR A 54 6.28 11.97 3.45
CA THR A 54 6.89 12.68 2.32
C THR A 54 7.15 11.72 1.16
N PHE A 55 7.12 12.24 -0.07
CA PHE A 55 7.49 11.47 -1.27
C PHE A 55 8.87 10.80 -1.11
N ALA A 56 9.85 11.55 -0.59
CA ALA A 56 11.20 11.03 -0.34
C ALA A 56 11.18 9.84 0.63
N ARG A 57 10.34 9.89 1.67
CA ARG A 57 10.22 8.79 2.63
C ARG A 57 9.59 7.55 2.00
N ILE A 58 8.55 7.69 1.20
CA ILE A 58 7.94 6.58 0.45
C ILE A 58 8.95 5.95 -0.51
N GLN A 59 9.71 6.77 -1.26
CA GLN A 59 10.76 6.28 -2.16
C GLN A 59 11.85 5.49 -1.40
N GLN A 60 12.27 5.95 -0.22
CA GLN A 60 13.23 5.22 0.61
C GLN A 60 12.68 3.85 1.06
N ILE A 61 11.41 3.79 1.46
CA ILE A 61 10.73 2.56 1.87
C ILE A 61 10.67 1.57 0.71
N GLU A 62 10.26 2.02 -0.48
CA GLU A 62 10.23 1.20 -1.70
C GLU A 62 11.61 0.64 -2.04
N LYS A 63 12.64 1.50 -2.13
CA LYS A 63 14.02 1.08 -2.40
C LYS A 63 14.51 0.03 -1.38
N SER A 64 14.20 0.24 -0.09
CA SER A 64 14.55 -0.73 0.97
C SER A 64 13.82 -2.07 0.79
N ALA A 65 12.54 -2.03 0.40
CA ALA A 65 11.74 -3.23 0.13
C ALA A 65 12.30 -4.01 -1.08
N LEU A 66 12.59 -3.33 -2.19
CA LEU A 66 13.20 -3.93 -3.38
C LEU A 66 14.57 -4.54 -3.06
N LYS A 67 15.41 -3.85 -2.28
CA LYS A 67 16.71 -4.38 -1.82
C LYS A 67 16.56 -5.63 -0.95
N LYS A 68 15.50 -5.73 -0.14
CA LYS A 68 15.23 -6.93 0.68
C LYS A 68 14.72 -8.08 -0.18
N LEU A 69 13.91 -7.80 -1.18
CA LEU A 69 13.42 -8.80 -2.13
C LEU A 69 14.55 -9.37 -2.99
N SER A 70 15.43 -8.51 -3.53
CA SER A 70 16.56 -8.96 -4.36
C SER A 70 17.56 -9.86 -3.63
N LYS A 71 17.66 -9.75 -2.29
CA LYS A 71 18.49 -10.65 -1.48
C LYS A 71 17.87 -12.03 -1.25
N ARG A 72 16.54 -12.12 -1.29
CA ARG A 72 15.79 -13.35 -0.96
C ARG A 72 15.39 -14.14 -2.20
N SER A 73 15.23 -13.44 -3.32
CA SER A 73 14.90 -14.02 -4.61
C SER A 73 16.18 -14.11 -5.43
N GLY A 74 16.80 -15.30 -5.49
CA GLY A 74 18.13 -15.52 -6.09
C GLY A 74 18.32 -14.94 -7.50
N ASN A 75 17.23 -14.74 -8.26
CA ASN A 75 17.24 -14.34 -9.68
C ASN A 75 16.45 -13.05 -9.97
N LEU A 76 16.14 -12.20 -8.97
CA LEU A 76 15.35 -10.97 -9.25
C LEU A 76 16.14 -9.90 -10.02
N LYS A 77 17.47 -10.00 -10.05
CA LYS A 77 18.32 -9.12 -10.84
C LYS A 77 18.02 -9.23 -12.34
N ASP A 78 17.56 -10.39 -12.79
CA ASP A 78 17.27 -10.67 -14.21
C ASP A 78 15.94 -10.04 -14.67
N PHE A 79 15.10 -9.56 -13.75
CA PHE A 79 13.77 -9.02 -14.02
C PHE A 79 13.63 -7.50 -13.79
N LEU A 80 14.65 -6.87 -13.20
CA LEU A 80 14.62 -5.44 -12.80
C LEU A 80 15.59 -4.56 -13.62
N ILE A 81 16.10 -5.06 -14.74
CA ILE A 81 16.92 -4.30 -15.69
C ILE A 81 16.29 -4.42 -17.08
N GLU A 82 15.45 -3.44 -17.41
CA GLU A 82 15.39 -2.82 -18.74
C GLU A 82 15.47 -1.30 -18.53
#